data_AF-A0A4R6R2K6-F1
#
_entry.id   AF-A0A4R6R2K6-F1
#
_cell.length_a   1.000
_cell.length_b   1.000
_cell.length_c   1.000
_cell.angle_alpha   90.00
_cell.angle_beta   90.00
_cell.angle_gamma   90.00
#
_symmetry.space_group_name_H-M   'P 1'
#
loop_
_entity.id
_entity.type
_entity.pdbx_description
1 polymer ?
#
loop_
_entity_poly.entity_id
_entity_poly.type
_entity_poly.pdbx_seq_one_letter_code
_entity_poly.pdbx_strand_id
1 'polypeptide(L)'
;MREVLDEVHRMVNPLDKYAHMGPGDFNDDDMTFLRHPNGELLHLAEWELDLEDARNIVRAGADVYVNPESFSSFLGATRYKSERQTWLLGADASLLHEATPLVGKHHARIRISLYKSDNGTLAVHVTGAFAWPE
;
A
#
# COMPACT_ATOMS: atom_id res chain seq x y z
N MET A 1 -7.02 -43.17 9.05
CA MET A 1 -5.76 -42.47 8.69
C MET A 1 -5.75 -42.11 7.20
N ARG A 2 -6.85 -41.53 6.70
CA ARG A 2 -6.97 -41.11 5.29
C ARG A 2 -7.90 -39.90 5.09
N GLU A 3 -8.31 -39.26 6.18
CA GLU A 3 -9.23 -38.11 6.17
C GLU A 3 -8.56 -36.84 6.71
N VAL A 4 -7.29 -36.92 7.15
CA VAL A 4 -6.52 -35.75 7.65
C VAL A 4 -5.53 -35.24 6.59
N LEU A 5 -5.45 -35.89 5.42
CA LEU A 5 -4.58 -35.48 4.31
C LEU A 5 -5.28 -34.69 3.21
N ASP A 6 -6.62 -34.70 3.16
CA ASP A 6 -7.41 -33.93 2.18
C ASP A 6 -7.70 -32.48 2.62
N GLU A 7 -7.51 -32.17 3.91
CA GLU A 7 -7.74 -30.81 4.44
C GLU A 7 -6.49 -29.89 4.32
N VAL A 8 -5.37 -30.42 3.82
CA VAL A 8 -4.07 -29.73 3.78
C VAL A 8 -3.67 -29.25 2.37
N HIS A 9 -4.40 -29.60 1.30
CA HIS A 9 -3.94 -29.36 -0.08
C HIS A 9 -4.92 -28.69 -1.05
N ARG A 10 -5.76 -27.78 -0.58
CA ARG A 10 -6.05 -26.59 -1.40
C ARG A 10 -5.43 -25.36 -0.74
N MET A 11 -4.10 -25.34 -0.68
CA MET A 11 -3.40 -24.07 -0.80
C MET A 11 -3.80 -23.51 -2.17
N VAL A 12 -4.91 -22.77 -2.20
CA VAL A 12 -5.29 -22.00 -3.37
C VAL A 12 -4.10 -21.10 -3.62
N ASN A 13 -3.46 -21.25 -4.79
CA ASN A 13 -2.36 -20.39 -5.18
C ASN A 13 -2.83 -18.94 -4.98
N PRO A 14 -2.09 -18.09 -4.25
CA PRO A 14 -2.49 -16.69 -4.05
C PRO A 14 -2.84 -16.01 -5.39
N LEU A 15 -2.16 -16.36 -6.48
CA LEU A 15 -2.49 -15.87 -7.82
C LEU A 15 -3.91 -16.25 -8.27
N ASP A 16 -4.38 -17.46 -7.93
CA ASP A 16 -5.73 -17.92 -8.24
C ASP A 16 -6.78 -17.27 -7.31
N LYS A 17 -6.44 -17.10 -6.02
CA LYS A 17 -7.32 -16.46 -5.03
C LYS A 17 -7.55 -14.98 -5.35
N TYR A 18 -6.51 -14.30 -5.82
CA TYR A 18 -6.50 -12.87 -6.11
C TYR A 18 -6.51 -12.55 -7.60
N ALA A 19 -6.99 -13.47 -8.43
CA ALA A 19 -7.06 -13.32 -9.89
C ALA A 19 -7.91 -12.11 -10.34
N HIS A 20 -8.81 -11.63 -9.48
CA HIS A 20 -9.65 -10.46 -9.71
C HIS A 20 -8.92 -9.12 -9.49
N MET A 21 -7.76 -9.12 -8.82
CA MET A 21 -6.97 -7.91 -8.58
C MET A 21 -6.21 -7.51 -9.86
N GLY A 22 -6.58 -6.37 -10.42
CA GLY A 22 -5.88 -5.69 -11.50
C GLY A 22 -4.64 -4.95 -11.01
N PRO A 23 -3.77 -4.48 -11.93
CA PRO A 23 -2.59 -3.70 -11.57
C PRO A 23 -2.95 -2.43 -10.81
N GLY A 24 -2.32 -2.22 -9.65
CA GLY A 24 -2.62 -1.13 -8.73
C GLY A 24 -3.76 -1.43 -7.76
N ASP A 25 -4.45 -2.57 -7.90
CA ASP A 25 -5.47 -2.97 -6.95
C ASP A 25 -4.85 -3.49 -5.66
N PHE A 26 -5.66 -3.36 -4.61
CA PHE A 26 -5.32 -3.70 -3.25
C PHE A 26 -6.35 -4.69 -2.71
N ASN A 27 -5.95 -5.66 -1.88
CA ASN A 27 -6.93 -6.55 -1.26
C ASN A 27 -7.62 -5.84 -0.09
N ASP A 28 -8.85 -5.36 -0.31
CA ASP A 28 -9.63 -4.62 0.68
C ASP A 28 -10.04 -5.45 1.91
N ASP A 29 -10.10 -6.78 1.82
CA ASP A 29 -10.59 -7.64 2.91
C ASP A 29 -9.58 -7.82 4.05
N ASP A 30 -8.31 -8.07 3.71
CA ASP A 30 -7.27 -8.45 4.69
C ASP A 30 -5.97 -7.67 4.53
N MET A 31 -5.86 -6.80 3.52
CA MET A 31 -4.68 -5.97 3.24
C MET A 31 -3.38 -6.76 3.09
N THR A 32 -3.46 -8.06 2.79
CA THR A 32 -2.30 -8.95 2.72
C THR A 32 -1.57 -8.90 1.38
N PHE A 33 -2.23 -8.43 0.32
CA PHE A 33 -1.65 -8.36 -1.01
C PHE A 33 -1.88 -7.01 -1.69
N LEU A 34 -0.87 -6.60 -2.46
CA LEU A 34 -0.89 -5.44 -3.34
C LEU A 34 -0.47 -5.90 -4.75
N ARG A 35 -1.26 -5.55 -5.77
CA ARG A 35 -0.89 -5.84 -7.16
C ARG A 35 -0.04 -4.70 -7.71
N HIS A 36 1.23 -4.98 -7.98
CA HIS A 36 2.15 -4.01 -8.58
C HIS A 36 1.72 -3.65 -10.01
N PRO A 37 2.04 -2.46 -10.56
CA PRO A 37 1.64 -2.06 -11.90
C PRO A 37 2.18 -2.96 -13.01
N ASN A 38 3.30 -3.64 -12.77
CA ASN A 38 3.85 -4.65 -13.69
C ASN A 38 3.07 -5.99 -13.67
N GLY A 39 2.04 -6.13 -12.83
CA GLY A 39 1.25 -7.34 -12.68
C GLY A 39 1.82 -8.37 -11.71
N GLU A 40 2.86 -8.07 -10.93
CA GLU A 40 3.30 -8.93 -9.83
C GLU A 40 2.40 -8.78 -8.61
N LEU A 41 2.23 -9.86 -7.85
CA LEU A 41 1.53 -9.84 -6.57
C LEU A 41 2.57 -9.70 -5.46
N LEU A 42 2.47 -8.63 -4.68
CA LEU A 42 3.34 -8.36 -3.55
C LEU A 42 2.63 -8.76 -2.26
N HIS A 43 3.32 -9.47 -1.37
CA HIS A 43 2.82 -9.86 -0.05
C HIS A 43 3.20 -8.82 0.99
N LEU A 44 2.32 -8.57 1.95
CA LEU A 44 2.63 -7.77 3.13
C LEU A 44 3.76 -8.44 3.92
N ALA A 45 4.85 -7.72 4.13
CA ALA A 45 6.01 -8.16 4.91
C ALA A 45 6.03 -7.52 6.31
N GLU A 46 5.66 -6.24 6.41
CA GLU A 46 5.73 -5.49 7.67
C GLU A 46 4.65 -4.39 7.73
N TRP A 47 4.15 -4.12 8.93
CA TRP A 47 3.09 -3.14 9.20
C TRP A 47 3.53 -2.18 10.32
N GLU A 48 2.98 -0.97 10.32
CA GLU A 48 3.20 0.08 11.34
C GLU A 48 4.59 0.69 11.25
N LEU A 49 5.16 0.69 10.05
CA LEU A 49 6.38 1.41 9.75
C LEU A 49 6.17 2.90 9.97
N ASP A 50 7.24 3.58 10.38
CA ASP A 50 7.24 5.03 10.41
C ASP A 50 7.65 5.62 9.05
N LEU A 51 7.59 6.96 8.95
CA LEU A 51 7.91 7.65 7.72
C LEU A 51 9.41 7.59 7.41
N GLU A 52 10.28 7.43 8.40
CA GLU A 52 11.72 7.30 8.21
C GLU A 52 12.08 5.93 7.62
N ASP A 53 11.50 4.85 8.15
CA ASP A 53 11.62 3.50 7.61
C ASP A 53 11.20 3.46 6.13
N ALA A 54 10.02 4.01 5.85
CA ALA A 54 9.47 4.13 4.51
C ALA A 54 10.45 4.84 3.55
N ARG A 55 11.01 5.97 3.99
CA ARG A 55 11.99 6.74 3.22
C ARG A 55 13.28 5.96 2.99
N ASN A 56 13.75 5.18 3.97
CA ASN A 56 14.94 4.37 3.84
C ASN A 56 14.74 3.21 2.86
N ILE A 57 13.56 2.58 2.87
CA ILE A 57 13.20 1.52 1.93
C ILE A 57 13.09 2.08 0.49
N VAL A 58 12.48 3.26 0.32
CA VAL A 58 12.44 3.96 -0.98
C VAL A 58 13.83 4.31 -1.49
N ARG A 59 14.73 4.79 -0.62
CA ARG A 59 16.14 5.03 -0.98
C ARG A 59 16.87 3.76 -1.43
N ALA A 60 16.45 2.60 -0.95
CA ALA A 60 16.96 1.31 -1.39
C ALA A 60 16.37 0.84 -2.74
N GLY A 61 15.45 1.62 -3.34
CA GLY A 61 14.89 1.39 -4.66
C GLY A 61 13.47 0.82 -4.68
N ALA A 62 12.72 0.91 -3.58
CA ALA A 62 11.33 0.48 -3.55
C ALA A 62 10.40 1.50 -4.22
N ASP A 63 9.37 1.00 -4.90
CA ASP A 63 8.28 1.82 -5.42
C ASP A 63 7.33 2.25 -4.29
N VAL A 64 6.55 3.30 -4.50
CA VAL A 64 5.59 3.79 -3.50
C VAL A 64 4.18 3.71 -4.07
N TYR A 65 3.32 3.00 -3.35
CA TYR A 65 1.89 3.02 -3.59
C TYR A 65 1.22 3.94 -2.59
N VAL A 66 0.48 4.91 -3.09
CA VAL A 66 -0.16 5.93 -2.28
C VAL A 66 -1.67 5.80 -2.37
N ASN A 67 -2.30 5.51 -1.24
CA ASN A 67 -3.73 5.37 -1.09
C ASN A 67 -4.26 6.38 -0.08
N PRO A 68 -4.50 7.63 -0.49
CA PRO A 68 -4.91 8.67 0.44
C PRO A 68 -6.30 8.39 1.02
N GLU A 69 -6.44 8.52 2.34
CA GLU A 69 -7.75 8.40 2.99
C GLU A 69 -8.55 9.69 2.82
N SER A 70 -9.80 9.58 2.33
CA SER A 70 -10.71 10.71 2.24
C SER A 70 -11.30 11.06 3.61
N PHE A 71 -11.00 12.25 4.13
CA PHE A 71 -11.66 12.78 5.32
C PHE A 71 -12.98 13.46 4.94
N SER A 72 -14.10 12.76 5.17
CA SER A 72 -15.44 13.35 5.13
C SER A 72 -15.75 14.07 6.43
N SER A 73 -15.29 15.32 6.61
CA SER A 73 -16.03 16.41 7.29
C SER A 73 -15.12 17.57 7.70
N PHE A 74 -15.23 18.70 7.01
CA PHE A 74 -15.22 20.00 7.67
C PHE A 74 -16.20 20.92 6.94
N LEU A 75 -17.07 21.58 7.70
CA LEU A 75 -18.11 22.49 7.22
C LEU A 75 -17.53 23.53 6.25
N GLY A 76 -17.94 23.47 4.98
CA GLY A 76 -17.72 24.53 3.99
C GLY A 76 -16.39 24.52 3.24
N ALA A 77 -15.49 23.55 3.46
CA ALA A 77 -14.25 23.47 2.71
C ALA A 77 -14.42 22.70 1.39
N THR A 78 -13.95 23.29 0.29
CA THR A 78 -13.80 22.65 -1.01
C THR A 78 -13.11 21.30 -0.84
N ARG A 79 -13.78 20.22 -1.25
CA ARG A 79 -13.22 18.87 -1.25
C ARG A 79 -12.02 18.84 -2.19
N TYR A 80 -10.79 18.85 -1.65
CA TYR A 80 -9.67 18.25 -2.36
C TYR A 80 -9.69 16.76 -2.06
N LYS A 81 -10.40 16.06 -2.93
CA LYS A 81 -10.37 14.63 -3.05
C LYS A 81 -9.06 14.38 -3.81
N SER A 82 -8.01 13.86 -3.17
CA SER A 82 -6.96 13.22 -3.96
C SER A 82 -7.61 11.96 -4.55
N GLU A 83 -8.23 12.12 -5.72
CA GLU A 83 -9.22 11.19 -6.28
C GLU A 83 -8.64 9.85 -6.75
N ARG A 84 -7.32 9.68 -6.73
CA ARG A 84 -6.67 8.53 -7.37
C ARG A 84 -5.56 7.99 -6.50
N GLN A 85 -5.75 6.74 -6.08
CA GLN A 85 -4.65 5.83 -5.78
C GLN A 85 -3.59 5.98 -6.87
N THR A 86 -2.34 6.19 -6.47
CA THR A 86 -1.27 6.42 -7.42
C THR A 86 -0.03 5.65 -7.04
N TRP A 87 0.68 5.21 -8.07
CA TRP A 87 2.02 4.70 -7.94
C TRP A 87 3.02 5.83 -8.22
N LEU A 88 4.06 5.88 -7.40
CA LEU A 88 5.28 6.63 -7.66
C LEU A 88 6.36 5.60 -7.94
N LEU A 89 6.87 5.58 -9.17
CA LEU A 89 7.79 4.55 -9.65
C LEU A 89 9.19 5.12 -9.82
N GLY A 90 10.21 4.33 -9.48
CA GLY A 90 11.60 4.70 -9.71
C GLY A 90 11.98 6.05 -9.11
N ALA A 91 12.36 7.02 -9.95
CA ALA A 91 12.78 8.35 -9.48
C ALA A 91 11.67 9.09 -8.73
N ASP A 92 10.41 8.94 -9.16
CA ASP A 92 9.26 9.60 -8.56
C ASP A 92 8.96 9.09 -7.15
N ALA A 93 9.39 7.88 -6.81
CA ALA A 93 9.26 7.33 -5.45
C ALA A 93 9.94 8.23 -4.41
N SER A 94 11.01 8.95 -4.81
CA SER A 94 11.71 9.91 -3.96
C SER A 94 10.83 11.07 -3.50
N LEU A 95 9.71 11.36 -4.19
CA LEU A 95 8.73 12.36 -3.76
C LEU A 95 8.10 12.03 -2.40
N LEU A 96 8.17 10.77 -1.92
CA LEU A 96 7.77 10.44 -0.56
C LEU A 96 8.56 11.22 0.51
N HIS A 97 9.77 11.70 0.19
CA HIS A 97 10.54 12.56 1.09
C HIS A 97 9.86 13.92 1.33
N GLU A 98 9.14 14.41 0.33
CA GLU A 98 8.47 15.70 0.38
C GLU A 98 7.06 15.59 0.98
N ALA A 99 6.52 14.37 1.07
CA ALA A 99 5.25 14.11 1.73
C ALA A 99 5.30 14.52 3.21
N THR A 100 4.37 15.40 3.59
CA THR A 100 4.20 15.88 4.96
C THR A 100 2.89 15.35 5.53
N PRO A 101 2.90 14.69 6.71
CA PRO A 101 1.69 14.22 7.35
C PRO A 101 0.76 15.38 7.72
N LEU A 102 -0.52 15.25 7.38
CA LEU A 102 -1.54 16.22 7.79
C LEU A 102 -2.06 15.82 9.17
N VAL A 103 -1.43 16.36 10.22
CA VAL A 103 -1.86 16.13 11.61
C VAL A 103 -3.09 17.01 11.92
N GLY A 104 -4.29 16.51 11.59
CA GLY A 104 -5.56 17.10 12.01
C GLY A 104 -5.95 16.69 13.44
N LYS A 105 -6.80 17.49 14.11
CA LYS A 105 -7.35 17.25 15.47
C LYS A 105 -8.04 15.88 15.67
N HIS A 106 -8.26 15.12 14.61
CA HIS A 106 -8.83 13.78 14.65
C HIS A 106 -7.88 12.78 14.00
N HIS A 107 -6.83 12.39 14.73
CA HIS A 107 -6.15 11.08 14.58
C HIS A 107 -6.04 10.52 13.16
N ALA A 108 -5.67 11.35 12.17
CA ALA A 108 -5.40 10.88 10.83
C ALA A 108 -4.09 10.11 10.88
N ARG A 109 -4.18 8.83 11.21
CA ARG A 109 -3.03 7.98 11.43
C ARG A 109 -2.56 7.53 10.06
N ILE A 110 -1.43 8.07 9.61
CA ILE A 110 -0.75 7.50 8.46
C ILE A 110 -0.40 6.07 8.84
N ARG A 111 -0.76 5.13 7.98
CA ARG A 111 -0.30 3.74 8.07
C ARG A 111 0.65 3.51 6.93
N ILE A 112 1.79 2.93 7.27
CA ILE A 112 2.81 2.57 6.30
C ILE A 112 3.08 1.08 6.45
N SER A 113 3.10 0.42 5.30
CA SER A 113 3.26 -1.03 5.20
C SER A 113 4.23 -1.36 4.09
N LEU A 114 5.08 -2.36 4.32
CA LEU A 114 6.01 -2.86 3.32
C LEU A 114 5.40 -4.08 2.63
N TYR A 115 5.39 -4.04 1.30
CA TYR A 115 5.05 -5.16 0.45
C TYR A 115 6.27 -5.64 -0.32
N LYS A 116 6.40 -6.96 -0.48
CA LYS A 116 7.52 -7.60 -1.15
C LYS A 116 7.05 -8.72 -2.07
N SER A 117 7.72 -8.94 -3.20
CA SER A 117 7.57 -10.16 -3.99
C SER A 117 8.68 -11.17 -3.68
N ASP A 118 8.43 -12.43 -4.01
CA ASP A 118 9.44 -13.50 -3.92
C ASP A 118 10.63 -13.24 -4.87
N ASN A 119 10.41 -12.46 -5.94
CA ASN A 119 11.42 -12.07 -6.91
C ASN A 119 12.24 -10.84 -6.49
N GLY A 120 11.90 -10.20 -5.36
CA GLY A 120 12.66 -9.08 -4.81
C GLY A 120 12.10 -7.69 -5.11
N THR A 121 10.95 -7.57 -5.77
CA THR A 121 10.22 -6.30 -5.93
C THR A 121 9.75 -5.81 -4.56
N LEU A 122 10.00 -4.55 -4.24
CA LEU A 122 9.59 -3.92 -2.98
C LEU A 122 8.67 -2.74 -3.29
N ALA A 123 7.59 -2.63 -2.53
CA ALA A 123 6.71 -1.47 -2.57
C ALA A 123 6.34 -1.02 -1.15
N VAL A 124 6.38 0.28 -0.91
CA VAL A 124 5.86 0.87 0.31
C VAL A 124 4.45 1.36 0.05
N HIS A 125 3.48 0.84 0.80
CA HIS A 125 2.11 1.35 0.78
C HIS A 125 1.95 2.41 1.86
N VAL A 126 1.57 3.62 1.45
CA VAL A 126 1.29 4.75 2.34
C VAL A 126 -0.18 5.10 2.24
N THR A 127 -0.89 4.95 3.36
CA THR A 127 -2.32 5.31 3.48
C THR A 127 -2.56 6.30 4.60
N GLY A 128 -3.53 7.19 4.43
CA GLY A 128 -3.86 8.25 5.40
C GLY A 128 -3.89 9.64 4.77
N ALA A 129 -3.81 10.68 5.60
CA ALA A 129 -3.76 12.07 5.15
C ALA A 129 -2.34 12.63 5.17
N PHE A 130 -1.85 13.02 4.00
CA PHE A 130 -0.58 13.70 3.79
C PHE A 130 -0.73 14.68 2.61
N ALA A 131 0.17 15.65 2.53
CA ALA A 131 0.26 16.60 1.43
C ALA A 131 1.69 16.63 0.89
N TRP A 132 1.81 16.84 -0.42
CA TRP A 132 3.07 17.25 -1.03
C TRP A 132 3.15 18.77 -1.10
N PRO A 133 4.36 19.35 -1.09
CA PRO A 133 4.54 20.76 -1.41
C PRO A 133 3.97 21.02 -2.82
N GLU A 134 3.23 22.12 -2.96
CA GLU A 134 2.78 22.65 -4.26
C GLU A 134 3.94 23.22 -5.08
#